data_AF-A0A7W1H7T1-F1
#
_entry.id   AF-A0A7W1H7T1-F1
#
_cell.length_a   1.000
_cell.length_b   1.000
_cell.length_c   1.000
_cell.angle_alpha   90.00
_cell.angle_beta   90.00
_cell.angle_gamma   90.00
#
_symmetry.space_group_name_H-M   'P 1'
#
loop_
_entity.id
_entity.type
_entity.pdbx_description
1 polymer ?
#
loop_
_entity_poly.entity_id
_entity_poly.type
_entity_poly.pdbx_seq_one_letter_code
_entity_poly.pdbx_strand_id
1 'polypeptide(L)'
;MGGCRHASPNVYATTDFVVPYLGTVITGVFHAPVSSLQLDVLNGLFDSTFTLTGYSGTGVVVDTHTVALAAFAHPGFVGHLSISGSNFNSFSVTSGQTLGLVDFAIDTVHFTSANSVPEISGTLSFMALGLGALSVFARKRTHHSGRVI
;
A
#
# COMPACT_ATOMS: atom_id res chain seq x y z
N MET A 1 12.29 5.59 -8.83
CA MET A 1 10.88 5.14 -8.89
C MET A 1 10.53 4.59 -7.52
N GLY A 2 9.97 5.42 -6.64
CA GLY A 2 9.63 5.04 -5.27
C GLY A 2 8.12 5.10 -5.12
N GLY A 3 7.46 3.96 -5.00
CA GLY A 3 6.06 3.92 -4.57
C GLY A 3 5.95 4.46 -3.15
N CYS A 4 4.92 5.25 -2.88
CA CYS A 4 4.62 5.74 -1.54
C CYS A 4 4.30 4.54 -0.64
N ARG A 5 5.30 4.08 0.11
CA ARG A 5 5.13 3.02 1.11
C ARG A 5 4.54 3.65 2.36
N HIS A 6 3.25 3.42 2.60
CA HIS A 6 2.65 3.69 3.91
C HIS A 6 2.95 2.48 4.80
N ALA A 7 3.82 2.66 5.79
CA ALA A 7 4.04 1.67 6.84
C ALA A 7 3.87 2.39 8.18
N SER A 8 2.77 2.10 8.88
CA SER A 8 2.54 2.50 10.27
C SER A 8 2.63 1.24 11.12
N PRO A 9 3.27 1.26 12.32
CA PRO A 9 3.21 0.13 13.22
C PRO A 9 1.83 0.16 13.86
N ASN A 10 0.90 -0.69 13.43
CA ASN A 10 -0.41 -0.80 14.08
C ASN A 10 -1.08 -2.09 13.63
N VAL A 11 -1.36 -2.98 14.58
CA VAL A 11 -2.32 -4.07 14.40
C VAL A 11 -3.61 -3.48 13.80
N TYR A 12 -3.95 -3.91 12.59
CA TYR A 12 -5.02 -3.33 11.79
C TYR A 12 -6.38 -3.99 12.09
N ALA A 13 -6.37 -5.25 12.56
CA ALA A 13 -7.57 -5.99 12.96
C ALA A 13 -7.20 -7.20 13.83
N THR A 14 -8.10 -7.59 14.74
CA THR A 14 -7.98 -8.80 15.56
C THR A 14 -9.27 -9.59 15.55
N THR A 15 -9.14 -10.89 15.79
CA THR A 15 -10.22 -11.79 16.16
C THR A 15 -9.92 -12.25 17.58
N ASP A 16 -10.45 -11.55 18.58
CA ASP A 16 -10.37 -12.00 19.98
C ASP A 16 -11.61 -12.86 20.31
N PHE A 17 -11.51 -13.70 21.34
CA PHE A 17 -12.47 -14.72 21.79
C PHE A 17 -13.91 -14.25 22.05
N VAL A 18 -14.21 -12.96 21.87
CA VAL A 18 -15.43 -12.31 22.35
C VAL A 18 -16.30 -11.77 21.20
N VAL A 19 -16.52 -12.55 20.13
CA VAL A 19 -17.79 -12.48 19.38
C VAL A 19 -18.07 -13.84 18.72
N PRO A 20 -19.23 -14.49 18.93
CA PRO A 20 -19.50 -15.82 18.38
C PRO A 20 -19.74 -15.83 16.85
N TYR A 21 -19.38 -14.79 16.10
CA TYR A 21 -19.91 -14.58 14.75
C TYR A 21 -18.99 -13.94 13.71
N LEU A 22 -17.79 -13.46 14.06
CA LEU A 22 -16.79 -13.16 13.04
C LEU A 22 -15.98 -14.44 12.92
N GLY A 23 -16.30 -15.25 11.91
CA GLY A 23 -15.78 -16.59 11.72
C GLY A 23 -14.27 -16.62 11.61
N THR A 24 -13.73 -17.70 11.06
CA THR A 24 -12.29 -17.88 10.81
C THR A 24 -11.67 -16.86 9.85
N VAL A 25 -12.24 -15.65 9.67
CA VAL A 25 -11.91 -14.73 8.59
C VAL A 25 -11.87 -13.27 9.07
N ILE A 26 -10.83 -12.56 8.66
CA ILE A 26 -10.78 -11.09 8.65
C ILE A 26 -10.91 -10.64 7.19
N THR A 27 -11.70 -9.60 6.91
CA THR A 27 -11.88 -9.07 5.56
C THR A 27 -11.55 -7.58 5.49
N GLY A 28 -11.13 -7.12 4.31
CA GLY A 28 -10.90 -5.72 4.04
C GLY A 28 -11.34 -5.35 2.62
N VAL A 29 -11.74 -4.09 2.43
CA VAL A 29 -12.19 -3.55 1.15
C VAL A 29 -11.34 -2.32 0.83
N PHE A 30 -10.89 -2.21 -0.42
CA PHE A 30 -10.15 -1.04 -0.89
C PHE A 30 -11.10 -0.03 -1.54
N HIS A 31 -10.91 1.26 -1.25
CA HIS A 31 -11.66 2.34 -1.89
C HIS A 31 -11.32 2.50 -3.38
N ALA A 32 -10.15 2.02 -3.81
CA ALA A 32 -9.71 2.00 -5.20
C ALA A 32 -9.02 0.65 -5.50
N PRO A 33 -9.06 0.16 -6.76
CA PRO A 33 -8.43 -1.11 -7.09
C PRO A 33 -6.92 -1.11 -6.81
N VAL A 34 -6.41 -2.20 -6.24
CA VAL A 34 -4.98 -2.39 -5.93
C VAL A 34 -4.37 -3.48 -6.80
N SER A 35 -3.04 -3.49 -6.94
CA SER A 35 -2.26 -4.44 -7.75
C SER A 35 -1.35 -5.35 -6.93
N SER A 36 -1.16 -5.04 -5.66
CA SER A 36 -0.42 -5.90 -4.73
C SER A 36 -0.90 -5.64 -3.32
N LEU A 37 -0.87 -6.67 -2.48
CA LEU A 37 -1.11 -6.59 -1.04
C LEU A 37 -0.06 -7.43 -0.32
N GLN A 38 0.48 -6.87 0.75
CA GLN A 38 1.39 -7.49 1.70
C GLN A 38 0.86 -7.19 3.10
N LEU A 39 0.86 -8.18 3.97
CA LEU A 39 0.48 -8.01 5.37
C LEU A 39 1.15 -9.07 6.23
N ASP A 40 1.23 -8.79 7.52
CA ASP A 40 1.68 -9.73 8.53
C ASP A 40 0.46 -10.33 9.21
N VAL A 41 0.50 -11.62 9.47
CA VAL A 41 -0.49 -12.32 10.28
C VAL A 41 0.19 -12.83 11.54
N LEU A 42 -0.41 -12.52 12.69
CA LEU A 42 0.07 -12.96 13.99
C LEU A 42 -0.92 -14.01 14.50
N ASN A 43 -0.41 -15.22 14.72
CA ASN A 43 -1.19 -16.30 15.28
C ASN A 43 -1.27 -16.18 16.81
N GLY A 44 -2.47 -16.40 17.33
CA GLY A 44 -2.76 -16.50 18.75
C GLY A 44 -2.59 -17.93 19.27
N LEU A 45 -3.58 -18.46 19.98
CA LEU A 45 -3.40 -19.61 20.86
C LEU A 45 -3.11 -20.99 20.22
N PHE A 46 -3.44 -21.22 18.95
CA PHE A 46 -3.33 -22.56 18.33
C PHE A 46 -2.63 -22.53 16.98
N ASP A 47 -1.71 -23.47 16.75
CA ASP A 47 -1.08 -23.71 15.44
C ASP A 47 -2.15 -23.80 14.35
N SER A 48 -1.93 -23.10 13.24
CA SER A 48 -2.94 -22.99 12.19
C SER A 48 -2.34 -22.60 10.85
N THR A 49 -3.13 -22.79 9.79
CA THR A 49 -2.86 -22.26 8.46
C THR A 49 -3.64 -20.97 8.24
N PHE A 50 -3.00 -19.97 7.63
CA PHE A 50 -3.62 -18.70 7.29
C PHE A 50 -3.54 -18.50 5.79
N THR A 51 -4.68 -18.15 5.17
CA THR A 51 -4.79 -17.94 3.73
C THR A 51 -5.26 -16.52 3.44
N LEU A 52 -4.40 -15.73 2.82
CA LEU A 52 -4.76 -14.46 2.20
C LEU A 52 -5.36 -14.72 0.81
N THR A 53 -6.57 -14.23 0.56
CA THR A 53 -7.24 -14.29 -0.74
C THR A 53 -7.57 -12.87 -1.21
N GLY A 54 -7.18 -12.52 -2.43
CA GLY A 54 -7.56 -11.27 -3.09
C GLY A 54 -8.70 -11.49 -4.06
N TYR A 55 -9.68 -10.58 -4.06
CA TYR A 55 -10.86 -10.65 -4.92
C TYR A 55 -10.96 -9.43 -5.83
N SER A 56 -11.44 -9.64 -7.06
CA SER A 56 -11.80 -8.57 -7.98
C SER A 56 -13.09 -7.87 -7.53
N GLY A 57 -13.43 -6.74 -8.18
CA GLY A 57 -14.71 -6.04 -7.95
C GLY A 57 -15.97 -6.88 -8.25
N THR A 58 -15.84 -8.02 -8.94
CA THR A 58 -16.93 -8.97 -9.19
C THR A 58 -16.94 -10.15 -8.21
N GLY A 59 -16.06 -10.14 -7.19
CA GLY A 59 -15.95 -11.22 -6.21
C GLY A 59 -15.20 -12.46 -6.68
N VAL A 60 -14.50 -12.40 -7.82
CA VAL A 60 -13.69 -13.51 -8.34
C VAL A 60 -12.34 -13.52 -7.64
N VAL A 61 -11.87 -14.70 -7.24
CA VAL A 61 -10.51 -14.87 -6.69
C VAL A 61 -9.49 -14.53 -7.77
N VAL A 62 -8.63 -13.55 -7.47
CA VAL A 62 -7.54 -13.13 -8.35
C VAL A 62 -6.24 -13.82 -7.98
N ASP A 63 -5.94 -13.91 -6.68
CA ASP A 63 -4.73 -14.54 -6.17
C ASP A 63 -4.92 -15.01 -4.70
N THR A 64 -4.11 -15.97 -4.28
CA THR A 64 -4.13 -16.56 -2.93
C THR A 64 -2.73 -16.90 -2.44
N HIS A 65 -2.48 -16.73 -1.15
CA HIS A 65 -1.25 -17.17 -0.51
C HIS A 65 -1.56 -17.76 0.87
N THR A 66 -1.00 -18.93 1.15
CA THR A 66 -1.18 -19.65 2.42
C THR A 66 0.15 -19.84 3.15
N VAL A 67 0.13 -19.69 4.47
CA VAL A 67 1.25 -20.00 5.37
C VAL A 67 0.76 -20.83 6.57
N ALA A 68 1.63 -21.64 7.14
CA ALA A 68 1.39 -22.34 8.41
C ALA A 68 2.20 -21.66 9.52
N LEU A 69 1.56 -21.36 10.65
CA LEU A 69 2.17 -20.66 11.78
C LEU A 69 2.00 -21.45 13.08
N ALA A 70 3.01 -21.34 13.93
CA ALA A 70 2.96 -21.86 15.29
C ALA A 70 2.07 -20.97 16.18
N ALA A 71 1.65 -21.49 17.33
CA ALA A 71 0.94 -20.74 18.35
C ALA A 71 1.80 -19.62 18.94
N PHE A 72 1.15 -18.60 19.48
CA PHE A 72 1.75 -17.47 20.17
C PHE A 72 2.76 -17.93 21.23
N ALA A 73 3.80 -17.12 21.42
CA ALA A 73 4.99 -17.43 22.23
C ALA A 73 5.94 -18.51 21.69
N HIS A 74 5.67 -19.12 20.53
CA HIS A 74 6.60 -20.03 19.83
C HIS A 74 7.23 -19.34 18.62
N PRO A 75 8.50 -19.65 18.26
CA PRO A 75 9.08 -19.16 17.01
C PRO A 75 8.21 -19.50 15.79
N GLY A 76 7.98 -18.53 14.91
CA GLY A 76 7.14 -18.72 13.71
C GLY A 76 5.65 -18.45 13.92
N PHE A 77 5.26 -17.77 15.01
CA PHE A 77 3.88 -17.32 15.24
C PHE A 77 3.47 -16.13 14.36
N VAL A 78 4.43 -15.47 13.70
CA VAL A 78 4.17 -14.38 12.74
C VAL A 78 4.51 -14.86 11.34
N GLY A 79 3.61 -14.60 10.40
CA GLY A 79 3.77 -14.94 8.99
C GLY A 79 3.61 -13.73 8.09
N HIS A 80 4.37 -13.70 7.00
CA HIS A 80 4.23 -12.70 5.95
C HIS A 80 3.37 -13.27 4.82
N LEU A 81 2.24 -12.62 4.55
CA LEU A 81 1.35 -12.96 3.45
C LEU A 81 1.46 -11.89 2.36
N SER A 82 1.49 -12.34 1.11
CA SER A 82 1.56 -11.45 -0.05
C SER A 82 0.87 -12.05 -1.24
N ILE A 83 0.10 -11.22 -1.94
CA ILE A 83 -0.56 -11.52 -3.20
C ILE A 83 -0.29 -10.41 -4.21
N SER A 84 -0.29 -10.76 -5.49
CA SER A 84 -0.05 -9.81 -6.59
C SER A 84 -0.91 -10.15 -7.80
N GLY A 85 -1.42 -9.14 -8.47
CA GLY A 85 -2.42 -9.32 -9.52
C GLY A 85 -2.95 -7.98 -10.00
N SER A 86 -4.00 -7.99 -10.81
CA SER A 86 -4.61 -6.77 -11.32
C SER A 86 -5.99 -6.56 -10.70
N ASN A 87 -6.27 -5.34 -10.24
CA ASN A 87 -7.59 -4.86 -9.84
C ASN A 87 -8.24 -5.66 -8.69
N PHE A 88 -7.52 -5.85 -7.58
CA PHE A 88 -8.14 -6.32 -6.35
C PHE A 88 -9.02 -5.19 -5.77
N ASN A 89 -10.24 -5.52 -5.36
CA ASN A 89 -11.16 -4.59 -4.68
C ASN A 89 -11.37 -4.96 -3.21
N SER A 90 -11.12 -6.21 -2.84
CA SER A 90 -11.21 -6.68 -1.46
C SER A 90 -10.24 -7.83 -1.21
N PHE A 91 -10.03 -8.14 0.06
CA PHE A 91 -9.26 -9.30 0.48
C PHE A 91 -9.91 -9.97 1.70
N SER A 92 -9.55 -11.23 1.92
CA SER A 92 -9.82 -11.95 3.16
C SER A 92 -8.56 -12.65 3.65
N VAL A 93 -8.40 -12.76 4.97
CA VAL A 93 -7.44 -13.67 5.60
C VAL A 93 -8.24 -14.68 6.39
N THR A 94 -8.16 -15.94 5.98
CA THR A 94 -8.88 -17.05 6.63
C THR A 94 -7.91 -17.92 7.42
N SER A 95 -8.24 -18.20 8.67
CA SER A 95 -7.57 -19.12 9.57
C SER A 95 -8.14 -20.55 9.44
N GLY A 96 -7.28 -21.55 9.62
CA GLY A 96 -7.66 -22.95 9.81
C GLY A 96 -8.02 -23.31 11.25
N GLN A 97 -8.07 -22.34 12.17
CA GLN A 97 -8.44 -22.55 13.56
C GLN A 97 -9.89 -23.06 13.68
N THR A 98 -10.14 -23.84 14.71
CA THR A 98 -11.48 -24.34 15.03
C THR A 98 -12.44 -23.18 15.33
N LEU A 99 -13.67 -23.25 14.81
CA LEU A 99 -14.73 -22.27 15.09
C LEU A 99 -14.92 -22.09 16.59
N GLY A 100 -15.03 -20.82 17.03
CA GLY A 100 -15.17 -20.45 18.44
C GLY A 100 -13.84 -20.36 19.21
N LEU A 101 -12.71 -20.71 18.58
CA LEU A 101 -11.35 -20.58 19.12
C LEU A 101 -10.44 -19.78 18.19
N VAL A 102 -11.03 -18.88 17.40
CA VAL A 102 -10.31 -18.06 16.43
C VAL A 102 -9.61 -16.94 17.18
N ASP A 103 -8.29 -16.93 17.07
CA ASP A 103 -7.40 -16.01 17.76
C ASP A 103 -6.22 -15.71 16.83
N PHE A 104 -6.35 -14.62 16.09
CA PHE A 104 -5.28 -14.08 15.25
C PHE A 104 -5.49 -12.60 14.94
N ALA A 105 -4.41 -11.94 14.52
CA ALA A 105 -4.40 -10.54 14.14
C ALA A 105 -3.69 -10.33 12.80
N ILE A 106 -3.99 -9.19 12.16
CA ILE A 106 -3.28 -8.70 10.98
C ILE A 106 -2.54 -7.40 11.34
N ASP A 107 -1.31 -7.27 10.88
CA ASP A 107 -0.47 -6.06 11.01
C ASP A 107 0.23 -5.73 9.67
N THR A 108 0.90 -4.59 9.61
CA THR A 108 1.81 -4.17 8.52
C THR A 108 1.16 -4.22 7.14
N VAL A 109 -0.10 -3.79 7.02
CA VAL A 109 -0.82 -3.83 5.75
C VAL A 109 -0.23 -2.81 4.76
N HIS A 110 0.35 -3.32 3.68
CA HIS A 110 0.94 -2.54 2.60
C HIS A 110 0.34 -2.94 1.26
N PHE A 111 -0.14 -1.97 0.48
CA PHE A 111 -0.72 -2.22 -0.83
C PHE A 111 -0.30 -1.16 -1.85
N THR A 112 -0.37 -1.52 -3.12
CA THR A 112 -0.07 -0.62 -4.24
C THR A 112 -1.33 -0.41 -5.06
N SER A 113 -1.70 0.84 -5.35
CA SER A 113 -2.83 1.13 -6.25
C SER A 113 -2.56 0.59 -7.65
N ALA A 114 -3.58 0.00 -8.29
CA ALA A 114 -3.51 -0.45 -9.68
C ALA A 114 -3.38 0.73 -10.67
N ASN A 115 -3.83 1.92 -10.24
CA ASN A 115 -3.80 3.16 -11.02
C ASN A 115 -2.81 4.15 -10.41
N SER A 116 -1.57 3.74 -10.15
CA SER A 116 -0.52 4.69 -9.78
C SER A 116 -0.17 5.56 -10.99
N VAL A 117 -1.00 6.55 -11.30
CA VAL A 117 -0.49 7.77 -11.92
C VAL A 117 0.53 8.31 -10.92
N PRO A 118 1.81 8.50 -11.30
CA PRO A 118 2.74 9.18 -10.41
C PRO A 118 2.12 10.53 -10.08
N GLU A 119 1.67 10.72 -8.84
CA GLU A 119 1.33 12.05 -8.39
C GLU A 119 2.63 12.82 -8.44
N ILE A 120 2.75 13.71 -9.42
CA ILE A 120 3.80 14.72 -9.43
C ILE A 120 3.52 15.57 -8.20
N SER A 121 4.09 15.20 -7.07
CA SER A 121 4.13 16.04 -5.88
C SER A 121 4.93 17.30 -6.24
N GLY A 122 4.24 18.31 -6.73
CA GLY A 122 4.57 19.71 -6.57
C GLY A 122 5.84 20.28 -7.22
N THR A 123 6.46 19.65 -8.25
CA THR A 123 7.71 20.20 -8.84
C THR A 123 7.84 20.07 -10.37
N LEU A 124 6.75 20.14 -11.14
CA LEU A 124 6.84 20.34 -12.61
C LEU A 124 6.25 21.66 -13.13
N SER A 125 5.82 22.54 -12.24
CA SER A 125 5.52 23.94 -12.57
C SER A 125 6.69 24.77 -12.06
N PHE A 126 7.51 25.35 -12.95
CA PHE A 126 8.35 26.57 -12.79
C PHE A 126 9.69 26.54 -13.54
N MET A 127 10.15 25.40 -14.08
CA MET A 127 11.34 25.38 -14.97
C MET A 127 11.04 25.72 -16.43
N ALA A 128 9.77 26.02 -16.77
CA ALA A 128 9.37 26.55 -18.08
C ALA A 128 9.50 28.08 -18.20
N LEU A 129 9.95 28.78 -17.14
CA LEU A 129 10.29 30.21 -17.17
C LEU A 129 11.81 30.46 -17.26
N GLY A 130 12.58 29.44 -17.63
CA GLY A 130 13.92 29.66 -18.13
C GLY A 130 13.87 30.41 -19.48
N LEU A 131 14.78 31.37 -19.65
CA LEU A 131 15.41 31.78 -20.92
C LEU A 131 14.88 33.00 -21.69
N GLY A 132 13.80 33.67 -21.27
CA GLY A 132 13.28 34.86 -22.00
C GLY A 132 13.80 36.24 -21.56
N ALA A 133 14.16 36.44 -20.28
CA ALA A 133 14.28 37.79 -19.72
C ALA A 133 15.72 38.33 -19.52
N LEU A 134 16.76 37.51 -19.74
CA LEU A 134 18.15 37.93 -19.47
C LEU A 134 18.96 38.37 -20.71
N SER A 135 18.39 38.35 -21.91
CA SER A 135 19.07 38.81 -23.13
C SER A 135 18.83 40.29 -23.46
N VAL A 136 17.92 40.98 -22.75
CA VAL A 136 17.59 42.40 -23.01
C VAL A 136 18.52 43.37 -22.25
N PHE A 137 19.14 42.96 -21.14
CA PHE A 137 20.01 43.84 -20.35
C PHE A 137 21.50 43.79 -20.74
N ALA A 138 21.90 42.97 -21.73
CA ALA A 138 23.29 42.82 -22.16
C ALA A 138 23.68 43.61 -23.42
N ARG A 139 22.85 44.55 -23.92
CA ARG A 139 23.26 45.50 -24.98
C ARG A 139 23.69 46.84 -24.39
N LYS A 140 24.88 46.83 -23.79
CA LYS A 140 25.67 48.04 -23.52
C LYS A 140 26.35 48.47 -24.84
N ARG A 141 26.06 49.68 -25.35
CA ARG A 141 27.05 50.44 -26.14
C ARG A 141 27.03 51.92 -25.79
N THR A 142 28.16 52.31 -25.23
CA THR A 142 28.78 53.60 -25.06
C THR A 142 28.94 54.37 -26.39
N HIS A 143 28.86 55.71 -26.29
CA HIS A 143 29.51 56.77 -27.08
C HIS A 143 29.22 56.95 -28.59
N HIS A 144 28.51 58.04 -28.93
CA HIS A 144 29.07 59.08 -29.81
C HIS A 144 28.44 60.46 -29.51
N SER A 145 29.31 61.42 -29.20
CA SER A 145 28.98 62.80 -28.86
C SER A 145 28.95 63.66 -30.12
N GLY A 146 27.88 64.45 -30.27
CA GLY A 146 27.91 65.82 -30.80
C GLY A 146 28.28 66.08 -32.26
N ARG A 147 27.27 66.40 -33.08
CA ARG A 147 27.39 67.39 -34.17
C ARG A 147 26.06 68.13 -34.32
N VAL A 148 26.04 69.40 -33.94
CA VAL A 148 24.95 70.35 -34.20
C VAL A 148 25.55 71.48 -35.04
N ILE A 149 24.78 71.90 -36.04
CA ILE A 149 25.03 73.00 -36.98
C ILE A 149 24.83 74.32 -36.25
#